data_AF-A0AA42CSB0-F1
#
_entry.id   AF-A0AA42CSB0-F1
#
_cell.length_a   1.000
_cell.length_b   1.000
_cell.length_c   1.000
_cell.angle_alpha   90.00
_cell.angle_beta   90.00
_cell.angle_gamma   90.00
#
_symmetry.space_group_name_H-M   'P 1'
#
loop_
_entity.id
_entity.type
_entity.pdbx_description
1 polymer ?
#
loop_
_entity_poly.entity_id
_entity_poly.type
_entity_poly.pdbx_seq_one_letter_code
_entity_poly.pdbx_strand_id
1 'polypeptide(L)'
;MLKDLGILVYEIAEVNDILGVFNSRLARLASASSGAPRWSGSPYKGLEPFGTADSPVFFGRGPERQEALARLRQAAAQGTAFLLLHGSSGVGKSSLARAGLLADIRTQTSDADHWRTAVLA
;
A
#
# COMPACT_ATOMS: atom_id res chain seq x y z
N MET A 1 -15.19 4.16 -25.70
CA MET A 1 -14.53 2.95 -25.16
C MET A 1 -14.01 3.14 -23.73
N LEU A 2 -13.10 4.07 -23.41
CA LEU A 2 -12.58 4.24 -22.03
C LEU A 2 -13.58 4.94 -21.08
N LYS A 3 -14.31 5.95 -21.57
CA LYS A 3 -15.34 6.68 -20.79
C LYS A 3 -16.50 5.77 -20.36
N ASP A 4 -16.81 4.77 -21.17
CA ASP A 4 -17.91 3.81 -20.94
C ASP A 4 -17.58 2.81 -19.82
N LEU A 5 -16.30 2.66 -19.47
CA LEU A 5 -15.81 1.86 -18.33
C LEU A 5 -15.78 2.68 -17.02
N GLY A 6 -16.35 3.90 -17.02
CA GLY A 6 -16.27 4.81 -15.88
C GLY A 6 -14.88 5.43 -15.67
N ILE A 7 -13.95 5.21 -16.61
CA ILE A 7 -12.62 5.80 -16.55
C ILE A 7 -12.71 7.25 -17.07
N LEU A 8 -12.45 8.20 -16.17
CA LEU A 8 -12.41 9.62 -16.53
C LEU A 8 -11.14 9.90 -17.34
N VAL A 9 -11.34 10.17 -18.63
CA VAL A 9 -10.28 10.61 -19.55
C VAL A 9 -10.38 12.13 -19.67
N TYR A 10 -9.28 12.81 -19.34
CA TYR A 10 -9.15 14.26 -19.43
C TYR A 10 -8.22 14.60 -20.58
N GLU A 11 -8.61 15.59 -21.38
CA GLU A 11 -7.75 16.19 -22.39
C GLU A 11 -6.97 17.32 -21.72
N ILE A 12 -5.64 17.32 -21.86
CA ILE A 12 -4.74 18.26 -21.20
C ILE A 12 -4.01 19.00 -22.30
N ALA A 13 -4.32 20.28 -22.49
CA ALA A 13 -3.68 21.14 -23.47
C ALA A 13 -2.54 21.94 -22.81
N GLU A 14 -2.72 22.33 -21.55
CA GLU A 14 -1.77 23.12 -20.79
C GLU A 14 -1.57 22.58 -19.36
N VAL A 15 -0.47 22.98 -18.71
CA VAL A 15 -0.16 22.58 -17.32
C VAL A 15 -1.29 22.99 -16.35
N ASN A 16 -1.99 24.09 -16.61
CA ASN A 16 -3.09 24.54 -15.76
C ASN A 16 -4.29 23.58 -15.78
N ASP A 17 -4.48 22.83 -16.87
CA ASP A 17 -5.52 21.80 -16.96
C ASP A 17 -5.25 20.66 -15.97
N ILE A 18 -3.98 20.34 -15.71
CA ILE A 18 -3.57 19.33 -14.72
C ILE A 18 -4.09 19.71 -13.33
N LEU A 19 -4.00 21.00 -12.97
CA LEU A 19 -4.48 21.49 -11.67
C LEU A 19 -6.01 21.38 -11.58
N GLY A 20 -6.73 21.68 -12.67
CA GLY A 20 -8.18 21.51 -12.75
C GLY A 20 -8.61 20.05 -12.59
N VAL A 21 -7.93 19.12 -13.26
CA VAL A 21 -8.15 17.67 -13.14
C VAL A 21 -7.87 17.19 -11.71
N PHE A 22 -6.75 17.63 -11.13
CA PHE A 22 -6.35 17.25 -9.78
C PHE A 22 -7.38 17.71 -8.74
N ASN A 23 -7.79 18.98 -8.78
CA ASN A 23 -8.78 19.54 -7.85
C ASN A 23 -10.14 18.83 -7.97
N SER A 24 -10.58 18.56 -9.19
CA SER A 24 -11.84 17.84 -9.44
C SER A 24 -11.79 16.41 -8.87
N ARG A 25 -10.64 15.73 -8.99
CA ARG A 25 -10.44 14.40 -8.43
C ARG A 25 -10.36 14.42 -6.91
N LEU A 26 -9.65 15.39 -6.33
CA LEU A 26 -9.58 15.57 -4.87
C LEU A 26 -10.96 15.80 -4.26
N ALA A 27 -11.79 16.66 -4.87
CA ALA A 27 -13.14 16.93 -4.39
C ALA A 27 -14.01 15.66 -4.36
N ARG A 28 -13.91 14.80 -5.38
CA ARG A 28 -14.64 13.52 -5.44
C ARG A 28 -14.11 12.49 -4.44
N LEU A 29 -12.79 12.44 -4.23
CA LEU A 29 -12.19 11.56 -3.21
C LEU A 29 -12.57 12.02 -1.79
N ALA A 30 -12.65 13.34 -1.57
CA ALA A 30 -13.07 13.90 -0.30
C ALA A 30 -14.54 13.58 0.03
N SER A 31 -15.43 13.61 -0.97
CA SER A 31 -16.85 13.26 -0.76
C SER A 31 -17.09 11.75 -0.62
N ALA A 32 -16.25 10.91 -1.22
CA ALA A 32 -16.36 9.44 -1.14
C ALA A 32 -15.74 8.81 0.12
N SER A 33 -14.96 9.57 0.91
CA SER A 33 -14.14 9.05 2.03
C SER A 33 -14.80 9.16 3.41
N SER A 34 -16.13 9.19 3.48
CA SER A 34 -16.86 9.16 4.76
C SER A 34 -16.67 7.80 5.45
N GLY A 35 -15.64 7.69 6.30
CA GLY A 35 -15.38 6.51 7.15
C GLY A 35 -13.95 5.96 7.11
N ALA A 36 -13.10 6.40 6.18
CA ALA A 36 -11.69 5.99 6.16
C ALA A 36 -10.90 6.73 7.27
N PRO A 37 -9.93 6.07 7.94
CA PRO A 37 -9.05 6.74 8.89
C PRO A 37 -8.38 7.95 8.23
N ARG A 38 -8.60 9.15 8.78
CA ARG A 38 -7.90 10.35 8.34
C ARG A 38 -6.52 10.37 8.97
N TRP A 39 -5.49 10.30 8.15
CA TRP A 39 -4.10 10.42 8.60
C TRP A 39 -3.87 11.82 9.20
N SER A 40 -3.49 11.87 10.47
CA SER A 40 -3.19 13.11 11.19
C SER A 40 -1.69 13.19 11.48
N GLY A 41 -0.89 13.56 10.48
CA GLY A 41 0.57 13.69 10.62
C GLY A 41 1.26 13.95 9.29
N SER A 42 2.58 14.16 9.33
CA SER A 42 3.39 14.14 8.10
C SER A 42 3.36 12.74 7.50
N PRO A 43 3.08 12.56 6.20
CA PRO A 43 3.22 11.27 5.53
C PRO A 43 4.70 10.89 5.32
N TYR A 44 5.62 11.83 5.52
CA TYR A 44 7.06 11.61 5.42
C TYR A 44 7.67 11.43 6.82
N LYS A 45 8.26 10.25 7.05
CA LYS A 45 8.88 9.85 8.34
C LYS A 45 10.42 9.87 8.33
N GLY A 46 11.04 10.43 7.30
CA GLY A 46 12.49 10.43 7.15
C GLY A 46 13.06 9.02 7.08
N LEU A 47 14.00 8.69 7.99
CA LEU A 47 14.66 7.38 8.06
C LEU A 47 13.91 6.34 8.92
N GLU A 48 12.85 6.75 9.63
CA GLU A 48 12.06 5.80 10.40
C GLU A 48 11.28 4.87 9.47
N PRO A 49 11.27 3.55 9.75
CA PRO A 49 10.46 2.64 8.96
C PRO A 49 8.97 2.93 9.17
N PHE A 50 8.20 2.79 8.10
CA PHE A 50 6.75 2.77 8.19
C PHE A 50 6.31 1.49 8.92
N GLY A 51 5.44 1.65 9.92
CA GLY A 51 4.83 0.55 10.66
C GLY A 51 3.47 0.16 10.09
N THR A 52 2.85 -0.87 10.66
CA THR A 52 1.54 -1.34 10.21
C THR A 52 0.44 -0.27 10.30
N ALA A 53 0.49 0.59 11.31
CA ALA A 53 -0.45 1.72 11.44
C ALA A 53 -0.31 2.75 10.31
N ASP A 54 0.85 2.79 9.65
CA ASP A 54 1.13 3.74 8.58
C ASP A 54 0.75 3.17 7.19
N SER A 55 0.16 1.96 7.11
CA SER A 55 -0.27 1.35 5.85
C SER A 55 -1.14 2.27 4.97
N PRO A 56 -2.07 3.10 5.53
CA PRO A 56 -2.88 4.01 4.72
C PRO A 56 -2.07 5.06 3.94
N VAL A 57 -0.85 5.37 4.38
CA VAL A 57 0.06 6.33 3.71
C VAL A 57 1.28 5.64 3.10
N PHE A 58 1.31 4.31 3.05
CA PHE A 58 2.39 3.55 2.42
C PHE A 58 2.03 3.20 0.96
N PHE A 59 2.67 3.88 0.00
CA PHE A 59 2.40 3.75 -1.43
C PHE A 59 3.68 3.55 -2.27
N GLY A 60 3.51 3.28 -3.57
CA GLY A 60 4.61 3.15 -4.53
C GLY A 60 5.32 1.78 -4.57
N ARG A 61 4.97 0.85 -3.67
CA ARG A 61 5.54 -0.51 -3.57
C ARG A 61 4.51 -1.63 -3.79
N GLY A 62 3.47 -1.34 -4.57
CA GLY A 62 2.37 -2.28 -4.82
C GLY A 62 2.83 -3.61 -5.42
N PRO A 63 3.61 -3.60 -6.52
CA PRO A 63 4.12 -4.83 -7.14
C PRO A 63 4.99 -5.66 -6.19
N GLU A 64 5.94 -5.03 -5.51
CA GLU A 64 6.85 -5.72 -4.58
C GLU A 64 6.11 -6.31 -3.37
N ARG A 65 5.08 -5.61 -2.88
CA ARG A 65 4.18 -6.09 -1.81
C ARG A 65 3.41 -7.34 -2.24
N GLN A 66 2.80 -7.31 -3.43
CA GLN A 66 2.03 -8.45 -3.96
C GLN A 66 2.92 -9.65 -4.22
N GLU A 67 4.08 -9.45 -4.83
CA GLU A 67 5.04 -10.50 -5.13
C GLU A 67 5.56 -11.16 -3.85
N ALA A 68 5.96 -10.37 -2.86
CA ALA A 68 6.46 -10.89 -1.59
C ALA A 68 5.40 -11.71 -0.84
N LEU A 69 4.13 -11.25 -0.82
CA LEU A 69 3.04 -12.00 -0.19
C LEU A 69 2.76 -13.32 -0.92
N ALA A 70 2.76 -13.32 -2.25
CA ALA A 70 2.57 -14.52 -3.06
C ALA A 70 3.69 -15.55 -2.81
N ARG A 71 4.95 -15.11 -2.81
CA ARG A 71 6.11 -15.96 -2.53
C ARG A 71 6.07 -16.54 -1.11
N LEU A 72 5.71 -15.73 -0.12
CA LEU A 72 5.58 -16.19 1.26
C LEU A 72 4.51 -17.29 1.40
N ARG A 73 3.35 -17.11 0.77
CA ARG A 73 2.27 -18.12 0.75
C ARG A 73 2.70 -19.40 0.04
N GLN A 74 3.36 -19.27 -1.11
CA GLN A 74 3.88 -20.42 -1.85
C GLN A 74 4.89 -21.22 -1.01
N ALA A 75 5.83 -20.53 -0.37
CA ALA A 75 6.84 -21.16 0.47
C ALA A 75 6.19 -21.85 1.69
N ALA A 76 5.18 -21.22 2.31
CA ALA A 76 4.39 -21.82 3.38
C ALA A 76 3.65 -23.10 2.94
N ALA A 77 3.02 -23.09 1.76
CA ALA A 77 2.36 -24.26 1.19
C ALA A 77 3.34 -25.42 0.89
N GLN A 78 4.62 -25.12 0.70
CA GLN A 78 5.71 -26.09 0.54
C GLN A 78 6.35 -26.51 1.87
N GLY A 79 5.79 -26.08 3.01
CA GLY A 79 6.29 -26.41 4.35
C GLY A 79 7.44 -25.52 4.84
N THR A 80 7.78 -24.45 4.13
CA THR A 80 8.87 -23.52 4.47
C THR A 80 8.39 -22.07 4.43
N ALA A 81 7.67 -21.61 5.45
CA ALA A 81 7.12 -20.25 5.52
C ALA A 81 8.18 -19.16 5.80
N PHE A 82 9.13 -18.99 4.87
CA PHE A 82 10.25 -18.06 4.99
C PHE A 82 10.40 -17.19 3.73
N LEU A 83 10.65 -15.91 3.95
CA LEU A 83 10.93 -14.94 2.89
C LEU A 83 12.07 -14.02 3.31
N LEU A 84 13.11 -13.95 2.48
CA LEU A 84 14.21 -12.99 2.65
C LEU A 84 13.95 -11.74 1.81
N LEU A 85 13.92 -10.57 2.46
CA LEU A 85 13.94 -9.28 1.79
C LEU A 85 15.37 -8.74 1.73
N HIS A 86 15.93 -8.58 0.54
CA HIS A 86 17.28 -8.07 0.33
C HIS A 86 17.29 -6.73 -0.41
N GLY A 87 18.38 -5.96 -0.25
CA GLY A 87 18.54 -4.63 -0.85
C GLY A 87 19.36 -3.70 0.03
N SER A 88 19.84 -2.58 -0.53
CA SER A 88 20.67 -1.60 0.19
C SER A 88 19.97 -1.01 1.42
N SER A 89 20.73 -0.43 2.35
CA SER A 89 20.16 0.25 3.50
C SER A 89 19.28 1.43 3.05
N GLY A 90 18.20 1.71 3.78
CA GLY A 90 17.31 2.84 3.48
C GLY A 90 16.31 2.66 2.32
N VAL A 91 16.37 1.58 1.52
CA VAL A 91 15.41 1.38 0.39
C VAL A 91 13.98 1.06 0.82
N GLY A 92 13.73 0.93 2.14
CA GLY A 92 12.40 0.69 2.69
C GLY A 92 12.03 -0.77 2.90
N LYS A 93 12.98 -1.71 3.02
CA LYS A 93 12.71 -3.14 3.29
C LYS A 93 11.83 -3.34 4.53
N SER A 94 12.18 -2.70 5.63
CA SER A 94 11.42 -2.78 6.88
C SER A 94 10.03 -2.16 6.75
N SER A 95 9.90 -1.08 5.98
CA SER A 95 8.60 -0.47 5.64
C SER A 95 7.74 -1.41 4.80
N LEU A 96 8.30 -2.04 3.76
CA LEU A 96 7.62 -3.05 2.95
C LEU A 96 7.13 -4.22 3.81
N ALA A 97 7.98 -4.72 4.71
CA ALA A 97 7.63 -5.80 5.62
C ALA A 97 6.51 -5.42 6.59
N ARG A 98 6.57 -4.22 7.20
CA ARG A 98 5.68 -3.83 8.31
C ARG A 98 4.40 -3.12 7.85
N ALA A 99 4.53 -2.12 6.98
CA ALA A 99 3.41 -1.31 6.49
C ALA A 99 2.72 -1.92 5.26
N GLY A 100 3.45 -2.74 4.49
CA GLY A 100 2.92 -3.52 3.37
C GLY A 100 2.44 -4.90 3.83
N LEU A 101 3.36 -5.85 3.94
CA LEU A 101 3.05 -7.27 4.11
C LEU A 101 2.33 -7.59 5.42
N LEU A 102 2.88 -7.13 6.55
CA LEU A 102 2.28 -7.37 7.85
C LEU A 102 0.88 -6.72 7.97
N ALA A 103 0.66 -5.59 7.32
CA ALA A 103 -0.67 -4.97 7.25
C ALA A 103 -1.66 -5.86 6.48
N ASP A 104 -1.27 -6.38 5.29
CA ASP A 104 -2.10 -7.31 4.51
C ASP A 104 -2.46 -8.58 5.28
N ILE A 105 -1.47 -9.13 5.98
CA ILE A 105 -1.62 -10.36 6.75
C ILE A 105 -2.62 -10.14 7.89
N ARG A 106 -2.58 -9.00 8.59
CA ARG A 106 -3.49 -8.70 9.70
C ARG A 106 -4.92 -8.40 9.26
N THR A 107 -5.14 -7.99 8.01
CA THR A 107 -6.48 -7.74 7.46
C THR A 107 -7.16 -8.97 6.90
N GLN A 108 -6.47 -10.11 6.81
CA GLN A 108 -7.07 -11.35 6.36
C GLN A 108 -7.88 -11.99 7.49
N THR A 109 -9.17 -12.21 7.24
CA THR A 109 -10.15 -12.73 8.21
C THR A 109 -10.58 -14.17 7.95
N SER A 110 -10.06 -14.83 6.90
CA SER A 110 -10.44 -16.21 6.60
C SER A 110 -9.73 -17.21 7.50
N ASP A 111 -10.48 -18.14 8.08
CA ASP A 111 -9.97 -19.16 9.02
C ASP A 111 -8.82 -20.02 8.49
N ALA A 112 -8.71 -20.17 7.17
CA ALA A 112 -7.73 -21.04 6.52
C ALA A 112 -6.27 -20.51 6.54
N ASP A 113 -6.03 -19.24 6.88
CA ASP A 113 -4.71 -18.59 6.79
C ASP A 113 -4.42 -17.68 8.02
N HIS A 114 -4.59 -18.18 9.24
CA HIS A 114 -4.26 -17.41 10.45
C HIS A 114 -2.75 -17.34 10.71
N TRP A 115 -2.09 -16.33 10.14
CA TRP A 115 -0.70 -15.99 10.44
C TRP A 115 -0.60 -15.28 11.80
N ARG A 116 0.27 -15.79 12.68
CA ARG A 116 0.64 -15.08 13.91
C ARG A 116 1.74 -14.07 13.61
N THR A 117 1.62 -12.87 14.16
CA THR A 117 2.52 -11.77 13.82
C THR A 117 3.26 -11.23 15.04
N ALA A 118 4.58 -11.09 14.94
CA ALA A 118 5.43 -10.40 15.90
C ALA A 118 6.52 -9.63 15.15
N VAL A 119 6.97 -8.50 15.72
CA VAL A 119 8.12 -7.73 15.22
C VAL A 119 9.19 -7.78 16.29
N LEU A 120 10.35 -8.34 15.96
CA LEU A 120 11.52 -8.37 16.83
C LEU A 120 12.42 -7.18 16.49
N ALA A 121 12.91 -6.49 17.51
CA ALA A 121 13.78 -5.31 17.42
C ALA A 121 15.18 -5.66 17.94
#